data_AF-A0A2V2R7B3-F1
#
_entry.id   AF-A0A2V2R7B3-F1
#
_cell.length_a   1.000
_cell.length_b   1.000
_cell.length_c   1.000
_cell.angle_alpha   90.00
_cell.angle_beta   90.00
_cell.angle_gamma   90.00
#
_symmetry.space_group_name_H-M   'P 1'
#
loop_
_entity.id
_entity.type
_entity.pdbx_description
1 polymer ?
#
loop_
_entity_poly.entity_id
_entity_poly.type
_entity_poly.pdbx_seq_one_letter_code
_entity_poly.pdbx_strand_id
1 'polypeptide(L)'
;MPKITHADEFDEQQMFDDPLAKYYRMPGVHVRLPSEGAFMPPGSVQFTMNGDVPVYPMRAADELLLKSPDALMSGHAIEELLKSCVPAIKTPRLVTSADLDVLLLAIRTATYGEILELEPVCPKCETVNQSQVNMAVVLASTKPIPPEHAVRLSDDVVVFLRPYNMENVTQMGIISFEETRKVQALEEAEDNKRLEQMNKSMHRMVVANLDAMASCVIRIIVKEGEVTDHTSIRRFIDNVSKSWTDKLQAKLDELNGLGMDKTYDMKCAKCGHKWRPEIEFNATTFFVSAS
;
A
#
# COMPACT_ATOMS: atom_id res chain seq x y z
N MET A 1 2.65 16.04 42.03
CA MET A 1 2.61 15.14 40.85
C MET A 1 2.10 15.93 39.67
N PRO A 2 2.95 16.33 38.70
CA PRO A 2 2.47 16.99 37.51
C PRO A 2 1.84 15.95 36.59
N LYS A 3 0.67 16.29 36.05
CA LYS A 3 -0.06 15.50 35.07
C LYS A 3 0.70 15.53 33.75
N ILE A 4 1.02 14.36 33.22
CA ILE A 4 1.50 14.19 31.85
C ILE A 4 0.27 14.39 30.96
N THR A 5 0.16 15.56 30.34
CA THR A 5 -0.83 15.85 29.31
C THR A 5 -0.22 15.63 27.94
N HIS A 6 -0.89 14.76 27.18
CA HIS A 6 -0.80 14.47 25.75
C HIS A 6 0.23 15.23 24.91
N ALA A 7 1.11 14.44 24.29
CA ALA A 7 1.92 14.84 23.16
C ALA A 7 1.04 14.95 21.91
N ASP A 8 0.54 16.14 21.62
CA ASP A 8 0.03 16.53 20.30
C ASP A 8 0.31 18.02 20.16
N GLU A 9 0.89 18.40 19.01
CA GLU A 9 1.44 19.72 18.64
C GLU A 9 2.92 19.94 19.03
N PHE A 10 3.80 19.33 18.24
CA PHE A 10 5.21 19.76 18.11
C PHE A 10 5.24 21.12 17.40
N ASP A 11 5.43 22.18 18.17
CA ASP A 11 5.50 23.56 17.69
C ASP A 11 6.89 23.85 17.09
N GLU A 12 6.94 24.21 15.80
CA GLU A 12 8.19 24.53 15.07
C GLU A 12 9.00 25.65 15.75
N GLN A 13 8.35 26.52 16.53
CA GLN A 13 9.01 27.60 17.27
C GLN A 13 9.82 27.11 18.48
N GLN A 14 9.47 25.96 19.08
CA GLN A 14 10.24 25.40 20.21
C GLN A 14 11.54 24.71 19.78
N MET A 15 11.69 24.41 18.49
CA MET A 15 12.84 23.68 17.95
C MET A 15 14.12 24.53 17.88
N PHE A 16 13.98 25.87 17.85
CA PHE A 16 15.11 26.79 17.71
C PHE A 16 15.92 26.99 19.00
N ASP A 17 15.33 26.69 20.16
CA ASP A 17 15.97 26.85 21.48
C ASP A 17 16.37 25.51 22.14
N ASP A 18 16.12 24.37 21.48
CA ASP A 18 16.52 23.06 21.99
C ASP A 18 17.97 22.70 21.57
N PRO A 19 18.95 22.67 22.49
CA PRO A 19 20.34 22.35 22.16
C PRO A 19 20.53 20.90 21.65
N LEU A 20 19.54 20.03 21.85
CA LEU A 20 19.54 18.65 21.35
C LEU A 20 18.98 18.54 19.93
N ALA A 21 18.29 19.57 19.42
CA ALA A 21 17.65 19.52 18.11
C ALA A 21 18.63 19.22 16.96
N LYS A 22 19.89 19.65 17.10
CA LYS A 22 20.97 19.35 16.13
C LYS A 22 21.32 17.86 16.01
N TYR A 23 20.90 17.03 16.97
CA TYR A 23 21.07 15.58 16.98
C TYR A 23 19.81 14.83 16.56
N TYR A 24 18.72 15.54 16.24
CA TYR A 24 17.53 14.91 15.71
C TYR A 24 17.78 14.34 14.33
N ARG A 25 17.00 13.31 13.98
CA ARG A 25 17.10 12.68 12.66
C ARG A 25 16.85 13.72 11.57
N MET A 26 17.66 13.66 10.52
CA MET A 26 17.49 14.44 9.30
C MET A 26 16.91 13.54 8.20
N PRO A 27 16.30 14.10 7.14
CA PRO A 27 15.91 13.31 5.97
C PRO A 27 17.11 12.53 5.43
N GLY A 28 16.93 11.23 5.21
CA GLY A 28 17.95 10.35 4.63
C GLY A 28 17.79 10.17 3.11
N VAL A 29 16.55 10.25 2.60
CA VAL A 29 16.22 10.04 1.19
C VAL A 29 15.13 11.03 0.77
N HIS A 30 15.13 11.43 -0.49
CA HIS A 30 14.02 12.16 -1.12
C HIS A 30 13.42 11.30 -2.23
N VAL A 31 12.10 11.20 -2.29
CA VAL A 31 11.41 10.42 -3.32
C VAL A 31 10.29 11.20 -3.98
N ARG A 32 10.08 10.94 -5.26
CA ARG A 32 8.88 11.38 -5.99
C ARG A 32 7.82 10.29 -5.87
N LEU A 33 6.61 10.71 -5.55
CA LEU A 33 5.47 9.80 -5.50
C LEU A 33 5.01 9.48 -6.93
N PRO A 34 4.85 8.21 -7.31
CA PRO A 34 4.29 7.83 -8.61
C PRO A 34 3.02 8.59 -8.97
N SER A 35 2.09 8.77 -8.02
CA SER A 35 0.83 9.48 -8.27
C SER A 35 0.91 11.00 -8.19
N GLU A 36 2.04 11.55 -7.73
CA GLU A 36 2.19 12.97 -7.38
C GLU A 36 1.09 13.50 -6.43
N GLY A 37 0.46 12.60 -5.64
CA GLY A 37 -0.63 12.94 -4.74
C GLY A 37 -1.98 13.21 -5.44
N ALA A 38 -2.11 12.90 -6.74
CA ALA A 38 -3.28 13.23 -7.56
C ALA A 38 -4.62 12.69 -7.01
N PHE A 39 -4.58 11.58 -6.25
CA PHE A 39 -5.78 10.93 -5.72
C PHE A 39 -6.05 11.26 -4.25
N MET A 40 -5.32 12.21 -3.68
CA MET A 40 -5.46 12.64 -2.30
C MET A 40 -6.12 14.03 -2.23
N PRO A 41 -6.82 14.35 -1.12
CA PRO A 41 -7.40 15.68 -0.95
C PRO A 41 -6.34 16.78 -1.05
N PRO A 42 -6.67 17.96 -1.62
CA PRO A 42 -5.75 19.09 -1.70
C PRO A 42 -5.10 19.41 -0.34
N GLY A 43 -3.79 19.64 -0.33
CA GLY A 43 -3.02 19.91 0.89
C GLY A 43 -2.64 18.67 1.72
N SER A 44 -3.03 17.47 1.29
CA SER A 44 -2.65 16.22 1.97
C SER A 44 -1.16 15.87 1.86
N VAL A 45 -0.46 16.42 0.87
CA VAL A 45 0.97 16.19 0.65
C VAL A 45 1.67 17.53 0.51
N GLN A 46 2.75 17.71 1.27
CA GLN A 46 3.62 18.88 1.22
C GLN A 46 4.89 18.55 0.43
N PHE A 47 4.88 18.85 -0.86
CA PHE A 47 6.04 18.67 -1.72
C PHE A 47 7.10 19.74 -1.49
N THR A 48 8.37 19.38 -1.68
CA THR A 48 9.46 20.35 -1.79
C THR A 48 9.37 21.12 -3.11
N MET A 49 10.21 22.13 -3.28
CA MET A 49 10.33 22.87 -4.56
C MET A 49 10.69 21.96 -5.75
N ASN A 50 11.26 20.77 -5.51
CA ASN A 50 11.66 19.81 -6.55
C ASN A 50 10.55 18.80 -6.91
N GLY A 51 9.39 18.88 -6.25
CA GLY A 51 8.28 17.94 -6.41
C GLY A 51 8.51 16.58 -5.73
N ASP A 52 9.43 16.49 -4.79
CA ASP A 52 9.69 15.29 -3.98
C ASP A 52 9.22 15.46 -2.54
N VAL A 53 9.24 14.37 -1.77
CA VAL A 53 8.98 14.36 -0.32
C VAL A 53 10.22 13.88 0.44
N PRO A 54 10.60 14.54 1.56
CA PRO A 54 11.68 14.09 2.42
C PRO A 54 11.24 12.85 3.23
N VAL A 55 12.11 11.86 3.30
CA VAL A 55 11.91 10.61 4.05
C VAL A 55 12.98 10.50 5.11
N TYR A 56 12.53 10.32 6.36
CA TYR A 56 13.35 10.21 7.54
C TYR A 56 13.56 8.73 7.91
N PRO A 57 14.70 8.37 8.53
CA PRO A 57 14.90 7.04 9.07
C PRO A 57 13.93 6.75 10.23
N MET A 58 13.67 5.48 10.46
CA MET A 58 12.84 5.02 11.59
C MET A 58 13.46 5.41 12.94
N ARG A 59 12.59 5.67 13.92
CA ARG A 59 12.96 5.70 15.35
C ARG A 59 12.81 4.29 15.93
N ALA A 60 13.44 4.05 17.08
CA ALA A 60 13.24 2.81 17.84
C ALA A 60 11.76 2.53 18.17
N ALA A 61 10.95 3.57 18.40
CA ALA A 61 9.51 3.43 18.62
C ALA A 61 8.77 2.92 17.37
N ASP A 62 9.20 3.34 16.18
CA ASP A 62 8.58 2.93 14.92
C ASP A 62 8.91 1.44 14.65
N GLU A 63 10.16 1.01 14.88
CA GLU A 63 10.54 -0.40 14.79
C GLU A 63 9.79 -1.29 15.78
N LEU A 64 9.59 -0.83 17.02
CA LEU A 64 8.85 -1.59 18.03
C LEU A 64 7.38 -1.75 17.62
N LEU A 65 6.78 -0.71 17.04
CA LEU A 65 5.40 -0.77 16.57
C LEU A 65 5.23 -1.74 15.40
N LEU A 66 6.21 -1.80 14.48
CA LEU A 66 6.24 -2.79 13.39
C LEU A 66 6.41 -4.24 13.88
N LYS A 67 6.76 -4.47 15.15
CA LYS A 67 6.79 -5.82 15.73
C LYS A 67 5.43 -6.25 16.28
N SER A 68 4.42 -5.39 16.28
CA SER A 68 3.06 -5.70 16.76
C SER A 68 2.19 -6.28 15.62
N PRO A 69 1.86 -7.58 15.64
CA PRO A 69 1.06 -8.20 14.57
C PRO A 69 -0.30 -7.54 14.40
N ASP A 70 -0.98 -7.21 15.50
CA ASP A 70 -2.31 -6.59 15.49
C ASP A 70 -2.29 -5.18 14.88
N ALA A 71 -1.23 -4.41 15.17
CA ALA A 71 -1.06 -3.07 14.60
C ALA A 71 -0.74 -3.13 13.10
N LEU A 72 -0.01 -4.16 12.66
CA LEU A 72 0.27 -4.40 11.24
C LEU A 72 -0.99 -4.85 10.48
N MET A 73 -1.74 -5.81 11.03
CA MET A 73 -2.98 -6.31 10.42
C MET A 73 -4.02 -5.21 10.26
N SER A 74 -4.14 -4.33 11.25
CA SER A 74 -5.07 -3.19 11.20
C SER A 74 -4.58 -2.01 10.34
N GLY A 75 -3.35 -2.08 9.80
CA GLY A 75 -2.70 -0.99 9.09
C GLY A 75 -2.21 0.16 9.99
N HIS A 76 -2.53 0.15 11.29
CA HIS A 76 -2.15 1.18 12.23
C HIS A 76 -0.63 1.39 12.32
N ALA A 77 0.15 0.30 12.34
CA ALA A 77 1.61 0.39 12.39
C ALA A 77 2.19 1.13 11.18
N ILE A 78 1.63 0.91 9.99
CA ILE A 78 2.05 1.56 8.75
C ILE A 78 1.62 3.02 8.71
N GLU A 79 0.43 3.32 9.22
CA GLU A 79 -0.06 4.69 9.35
C GLU A 79 0.88 5.52 10.23
N GLU A 80 1.22 5.01 11.42
CA GLU A 80 2.14 5.68 12.35
C GLU A 80 3.58 5.74 11.83
N LEU A 81 4.02 4.69 11.13
CA LEU A 81 5.31 4.70 10.44
C LEU A 81 5.39 5.84 9.42
N LEU A 82 4.36 6.02 8.59
CA LEU A 82 4.30 7.09 7.61
C LEU A 82 4.22 8.47 8.27
N LYS A 83 3.41 8.65 9.33
CA LYS A 83 3.37 9.91 10.09
C LYS A 83 4.73 10.27 10.68
N SER A 84 5.45 9.27 11.19
CA SER A 84 6.79 9.45 11.74
C SER A 84 7.81 9.76 10.66
N CYS A 85 7.92 8.90 9.65
CA CYS A 85 9.05 8.91 8.73
C CYS A 85 8.83 9.81 7.51
N VAL A 86 7.58 10.16 7.19
CA VAL A 86 7.22 11.00 6.04
C VAL A 86 6.16 12.03 6.46
N PRO A 87 6.49 12.96 7.39
CA PRO A 87 5.54 13.92 7.94
C PRO A 87 4.94 14.88 6.90
N ALA A 88 5.50 14.93 5.69
CA ALA A 88 4.95 15.64 4.55
C ALA A 88 3.58 15.09 4.10
N ILE A 89 3.26 13.82 4.39
CA ILE A 89 1.98 13.17 4.08
C ILE A 89 1.06 13.26 5.30
N LYS A 90 -0.03 14.03 5.18
CA LYS A 90 -0.98 14.30 6.27
C LYS A 90 -2.10 13.27 6.37
N THR A 91 -2.36 12.51 5.29
CA THR A 91 -3.43 11.49 5.24
C THR A 91 -2.89 10.13 4.75
N PRO A 92 -2.06 9.44 5.56
CA PRO A 92 -1.40 8.19 5.14
C PRO A 92 -2.33 7.10 4.59
N ARG A 93 -3.54 6.98 5.16
CA ARG A 93 -4.54 5.98 4.72
C ARG A 93 -4.98 6.13 3.26
N LEU A 94 -4.87 7.34 2.71
CA LEU A 94 -5.29 7.65 1.34
C LEU A 94 -4.15 7.55 0.32
N VAL A 95 -2.93 7.24 0.77
CA VAL A 95 -1.77 6.99 -0.09
C VAL A 95 -2.05 5.79 -0.98
N THR A 96 -1.79 5.90 -2.28
CA THR A 96 -1.99 4.80 -3.23
C THR A 96 -1.05 3.63 -2.92
N SER A 97 -1.42 2.41 -3.29
CA SER A 97 -0.54 1.25 -3.06
C SER A 97 0.85 1.43 -3.69
N ALA A 98 0.92 2.01 -4.89
CA ALA A 98 2.18 2.27 -5.57
C ALA A 98 3.04 3.34 -4.85
N ASP A 99 2.42 4.40 -4.34
CA ASP A 99 3.14 5.40 -3.53
C ASP A 99 3.61 4.78 -2.21
N LEU A 100 2.78 3.93 -1.59
CA LEU A 100 3.11 3.23 -0.35
C LEU A 100 4.36 2.35 -0.54
N ASP A 101 4.47 1.60 -1.63
CA ASP A 101 5.66 0.79 -1.93
C ASP A 101 6.94 1.64 -2.00
N VAL A 102 6.88 2.78 -2.69
CA VAL A 102 8.00 3.73 -2.81
C VAL A 102 8.37 4.29 -1.44
N LEU A 103 7.38 4.67 -0.63
CA LEU A 103 7.60 5.21 0.70
C LEU A 103 8.20 4.17 1.65
N LEU A 104 7.70 2.94 1.65
CA LEU A 104 8.25 1.86 2.47
C LEU A 104 9.69 1.54 2.08
N LEU A 105 10.00 1.49 0.78
CA LEU A 105 11.37 1.28 0.29
C LEU A 105 12.29 2.45 0.69
N ALA A 106 11.81 3.69 0.58
CA ALA A 106 12.57 4.88 0.95
C ALA A 106 12.86 4.92 2.46
N ILE A 107 11.88 4.58 3.30
CA ILE A 107 12.04 4.49 4.76
C ILE A 107 13.08 3.43 5.11
N ARG A 108 13.00 2.26 4.47
CA ARG A 108 14.00 1.20 4.64
C ARG A 108 15.39 1.70 4.24
N THR A 109 15.50 2.35 3.08
CA THR A 109 16.76 2.88 2.55
C THR A 109 17.37 3.92 3.50
N ALA A 110 16.55 4.85 4.00
CA ALA A 110 16.98 5.86 4.96
C ALA A 110 17.46 5.25 6.29
N THR A 111 16.88 4.11 6.69
CA THR A 111 17.15 3.48 7.99
C THR A 111 18.35 2.53 7.95
N TYR A 112 18.44 1.68 6.93
CA TYR A 112 19.41 0.57 6.88
C TYR A 112 20.46 0.70 5.75
N GLY A 113 20.37 1.73 4.92
CA GLY A 113 21.26 1.93 3.77
C GLY A 113 20.69 1.37 2.46
N GLU A 114 21.45 1.43 1.36
CA GLU A 114 20.94 1.20 0.00
C GLU A 114 20.92 -0.25 -0.47
N ILE A 115 21.59 -1.16 0.24
CA ILE A 115 21.73 -2.55 -0.17
C ILE A 115 20.72 -3.41 0.59
N LEU A 116 19.89 -4.12 -0.16
CA LEU A 116 18.96 -5.13 0.36
C LEU A 116 19.50 -6.52 0.04
N GLU A 117 19.82 -7.29 1.07
CA GLU A 117 20.20 -8.70 0.94
C GLU A 117 18.95 -9.58 0.87
N LEU A 118 18.92 -10.50 -0.09
CA LEU A 118 17.80 -11.40 -0.35
C LEU A 118 18.29 -12.83 -0.54
N GLU A 119 17.46 -13.78 -0.15
CA GLU A 119 17.72 -15.21 -0.27
C GLU A 119 16.71 -15.93 -1.19
N PRO A 120 16.59 -15.55 -2.49
CA PRO A 120 15.58 -16.13 -3.36
C PRO A 120 15.82 -17.63 -3.63
N VAL A 121 14.74 -18.41 -3.49
CA VAL A 121 14.72 -19.84 -3.80
C VAL A 121 14.56 -20.05 -5.31
N CYS A 122 15.44 -20.84 -5.91
CA CYS A 122 15.36 -21.15 -7.33
C CYS A 122 14.13 -22.03 -7.64
N PRO A 123 13.21 -21.60 -8.53
CA PRO A 123 11.98 -22.34 -8.80
C PRO A 123 12.21 -23.67 -9.53
N LYS A 124 13.41 -23.90 -10.09
CA LYS A 124 13.75 -25.12 -10.82
C LYS A 124 14.38 -26.22 -9.95
N CYS A 125 15.14 -25.84 -8.93
CA CYS A 125 15.95 -26.80 -8.16
C CYS A 125 16.00 -26.53 -6.66
N GLU A 126 15.14 -25.62 -6.18
CA GLU A 126 14.90 -25.29 -4.76
C GLU A 126 16.14 -24.81 -4.00
N THR A 127 17.21 -24.49 -4.73
CA THR A 127 18.44 -23.97 -4.12
C THR A 127 18.21 -22.52 -3.71
N VAL A 128 18.48 -22.21 -2.45
CA VAL A 128 18.56 -20.84 -1.92
C VAL A 128 19.78 -20.16 -2.51
N ASN A 129 19.62 -18.95 -3.04
CA ASN A 129 20.71 -18.17 -3.60
C ASN A 129 20.82 -16.88 -2.81
N GLN A 130 22.03 -16.35 -2.66
CA GLN A 130 22.24 -15.03 -2.08
C GLN A 130 22.24 -13.99 -3.21
N SER A 131 21.54 -12.90 -3.00
CA SER A 131 21.48 -11.76 -3.91
C SER A 131 21.53 -10.46 -3.12
N GLN A 132 22.07 -9.42 -3.74
CA GLN A 132 22.04 -8.06 -3.22
C GLN A 132 21.37 -7.17 -4.25
N VAL A 133 20.39 -6.39 -3.82
CA VAL A 133 19.66 -5.44 -4.66
C VAL A 133 19.98 -4.03 -4.18
N ASN A 134 20.40 -3.17 -5.11
CA ASN A 134 20.53 -1.74 -4.81
C ASN A 134 19.15 -1.07 -4.89
N MET A 135 18.64 -0.64 -3.74
CA MET A 135 17.32 -0.04 -3.58
C MET A 135 17.19 1.31 -4.29
N ALA A 136 18.28 2.07 -4.46
CA ALA A 136 18.26 3.31 -5.23
C ALA A 136 17.94 3.05 -6.72
N VAL A 137 18.40 1.92 -7.28
CA VAL A 137 18.05 1.50 -8.66
C VAL A 137 16.57 1.16 -8.76
N VAL A 138 16.02 0.48 -7.76
CA VAL A 138 14.59 0.13 -7.71
C VAL A 138 13.74 1.39 -7.59
N LEU A 139 14.09 2.32 -6.70
CA LEU A 139 13.42 3.62 -6.58
C LEU A 139 13.49 4.42 -7.90
N ALA A 140 14.63 4.39 -8.59
CA ALA A 140 14.80 5.06 -9.88
C ALA A 140 13.97 4.45 -11.02
N SER A 141 13.48 3.20 -10.87
CA SER A 141 12.61 2.54 -11.86
C SER A 141 11.16 2.99 -11.80
N THR A 142 10.79 3.80 -10.80
CA THR A 142 9.42 4.28 -10.57
C THR A 142 8.88 5.01 -11.79
N LYS A 143 7.72 4.54 -12.27
CA LYS A 143 6.97 5.19 -13.35
C LYS A 143 5.82 6.02 -12.78
N PRO A 144 5.53 7.18 -13.38
CA PRO A 144 4.41 8.00 -12.95
C PRO A 144 3.07 7.32 -13.23
N ILE A 145 2.10 7.57 -12.37
CA ILE A 145 0.70 7.16 -12.52
C ILE A 145 -0.08 8.39 -13.00
N PRO A 146 -0.69 8.34 -14.20
CA PRO A 146 -1.50 9.46 -14.70
C PRO A 146 -2.60 9.86 -13.71
N PRO A 147 -2.96 11.15 -13.59
CA PRO A 147 -3.98 11.60 -12.62
C PRO A 147 -5.42 11.24 -13.03
N GLU A 148 -5.64 10.82 -14.27
CA GLU A 148 -6.95 10.45 -14.78
C GLU A 148 -6.96 9.07 -15.45
N HIS A 149 -7.95 8.25 -15.08
CA HIS A 149 -8.13 6.92 -15.64
C HIS A 149 -9.58 6.66 -16.00
N ALA A 150 -9.93 6.94 -17.25
CA ALA A 150 -11.27 6.72 -17.77
C ALA A 150 -11.43 5.30 -18.35
N VAL A 151 -12.55 4.66 -18.02
CA VAL A 151 -13.03 3.41 -18.62
C VAL A 151 -14.36 3.70 -19.30
N ARG A 152 -14.39 3.60 -20.62
CA ARG A 152 -15.62 3.72 -21.39
C ARG A 152 -16.38 2.39 -21.36
N LEU A 153 -17.55 2.38 -20.72
CA LEU A 153 -18.40 1.20 -20.62
C LEU A 153 -19.37 1.11 -21.81
N SER A 154 -19.85 2.26 -22.29
CA SER A 154 -20.67 2.44 -23.50
C SER A 154 -20.45 3.83 -24.11
N ASP A 155 -21.18 4.17 -25.17
CA ASP A 155 -21.16 5.52 -25.75
C ASP A 155 -21.59 6.59 -24.72
N ASP A 156 -22.44 6.20 -23.78
CA ASP A 156 -23.10 7.10 -22.82
C ASP A 156 -22.53 7.02 -21.42
N VAL A 157 -21.64 6.07 -21.12
CA VAL A 157 -21.15 5.83 -19.74
C VAL A 157 -19.62 5.75 -19.72
N VAL A 158 -19.00 6.66 -18.98
CA VAL A 158 -17.56 6.69 -18.72
C VAL A 158 -17.29 6.74 -17.22
N VAL A 159 -16.49 5.81 -16.72
CA VAL A 159 -16.13 5.72 -15.30
C VAL A 159 -14.70 6.20 -15.11
N PHE A 160 -14.45 7.10 -14.16
CA PHE A 160 -13.11 7.54 -13.79
C PHE A 160 -12.69 6.83 -12.51
N LEU A 161 -11.53 6.18 -12.55
CA LEU A 161 -10.99 5.34 -11.48
C LEU A 161 -9.69 5.93 -10.90
N ARG A 162 -9.40 5.56 -9.66
CA ARG A 162 -8.07 5.65 -9.03
C ARG A 162 -7.56 4.24 -8.68
N PRO A 163 -6.24 4.04 -8.50
CA PRO A 163 -5.72 2.82 -7.88
C PRO A 163 -6.23 2.65 -6.44
N TYR A 164 -6.06 1.45 -5.90
CA TYR A 164 -6.27 1.19 -4.48
C TYR A 164 -5.35 2.08 -3.64
N ASN A 165 -5.88 2.49 -2.49
CA ASN A 165 -5.09 3.14 -1.45
C ASN A 165 -4.85 2.16 -0.30
N MET A 166 -4.03 2.59 0.65
CA MET A 166 -3.71 1.82 1.85
C MET A 166 -4.98 1.35 2.57
N GLU A 167 -5.99 2.21 2.74
CA GLU A 167 -7.24 1.85 3.40
C GLU A 167 -7.96 0.70 2.68
N ASN A 168 -8.05 0.74 1.34
CA ASN A 168 -8.63 -0.34 0.55
C ASN A 168 -7.93 -1.67 0.81
N VAL A 169 -6.59 -1.68 0.74
CA VAL A 169 -5.79 -2.90 0.94
C VAL A 169 -5.91 -3.43 2.36
N THR A 170 -5.84 -2.56 3.36
CA THR A 170 -5.97 -2.94 4.78
C THR A 170 -7.35 -3.53 5.08
N GLN A 171 -8.44 -2.90 4.63
CA GLN A 171 -9.79 -3.40 4.88
C GLN A 171 -10.03 -4.76 4.20
N MET A 172 -9.59 -4.93 2.96
CA MET A 172 -9.64 -6.22 2.27
C MET A 172 -8.82 -7.29 3.01
N GLY A 173 -7.62 -6.93 3.50
CA GLY A 173 -6.76 -7.81 4.28
C GLY A 173 -7.40 -8.30 5.57
N ILE A 174 -8.01 -7.39 6.35
CA ILE A 174 -8.73 -7.71 7.59
C ILE A 174 -9.88 -8.69 7.32
N ILE A 175 -10.73 -8.38 6.33
CA ILE A 175 -11.89 -9.23 5.99
C ILE A 175 -11.41 -10.61 5.54
N SER A 176 -10.40 -10.67 4.66
CA SER A 176 -9.82 -11.94 4.19
C SER A 176 -9.28 -12.78 5.34
N PHE A 177 -8.57 -12.17 6.29
CA PHE A 177 -8.03 -12.85 7.47
C PHE A 177 -9.14 -13.39 8.39
N GLU A 178 -10.15 -12.57 8.71
CA GLU A 178 -11.29 -12.96 9.53
C GLU A 178 -12.04 -14.14 8.92
N GLU A 179 -12.35 -14.07 7.62
CA GLU A 179 -13.11 -15.09 6.93
C GLU A 179 -12.33 -16.39 6.79
N THR A 180 -11.01 -16.32 6.53
CA THR A 180 -10.13 -17.48 6.52
C THR A 180 -10.11 -18.17 7.88
N ARG A 181 -9.98 -17.40 8.97
CA ARG A 181 -10.02 -17.94 10.34
C ARG A 181 -11.35 -18.63 10.68
N LYS A 182 -12.48 -18.06 10.25
CA LYS A 182 -13.80 -18.68 10.47
C LYS A 182 -13.93 -20.02 9.77
N VAL A 183 -13.40 -20.14 8.55
CA VAL A 183 -13.40 -21.41 7.81
C VAL A 183 -12.46 -22.43 8.47
N GLN A 184 -11.27 -22.02 8.90
CA GLN A 184 -10.30 -22.88 9.59
C GLN A 184 -10.82 -23.38 10.95
N ALA A 185 -11.54 -22.55 11.70
CA ALA A 185 -12.12 -22.94 12.99
C ALA A 185 -13.18 -24.05 12.89
N LEU A 186 -13.65 -24.37 11.68
CA LEU A 186 -14.64 -25.41 11.41
C LEU A 186 -14.06 -26.62 10.69
N GLU A 187 -12.72 -26.82 10.71
CA GLU A 187 -12.07 -27.96 10.06
C GLU A 187 -12.58 -29.32 10.54
N GLU A 188 -12.94 -29.43 11.82
CA GLU A 188 -13.47 -30.65 12.44
C GLU A 188 -15.01 -30.71 12.47
N ALA A 189 -15.70 -29.70 11.92
CA ALA A 189 -17.16 -29.65 11.89
C ALA A 189 -17.75 -30.60 10.84
N GLU A 190 -19.02 -30.96 10.98
CA GLU A 190 -19.77 -31.69 9.95
C GLU A 190 -19.71 -30.96 8.60
N ASP A 191 -19.53 -31.73 7.52
CA ASP A 191 -19.33 -31.19 6.16
C ASP A 191 -20.38 -30.15 5.76
N ASN A 192 -21.65 -30.35 6.12
CA ASN A 192 -22.72 -29.41 5.80
C ASN A 192 -22.53 -28.04 6.46
N LYS A 193 -22.09 -28.00 7.73
CA LYS A 193 -21.84 -26.75 8.46
C LYS A 193 -20.61 -26.03 7.91
N ARG A 194 -19.58 -26.80 7.57
CA ARG A 194 -18.37 -26.28 6.93
C ARG A 194 -18.69 -25.64 5.58
N LEU A 195 -19.45 -26.33 4.72
CA LEU A 195 -19.88 -25.81 3.42
C LEU A 195 -20.75 -24.55 3.56
N GLU A 196 -21.67 -24.51 4.52
CA GLU A 196 -22.48 -23.32 4.78
C GLU A 196 -21.61 -22.11 5.17
N GLN A 197 -20.64 -22.30 6.06
CA GLN A 197 -19.72 -21.23 6.45
C GLN A 197 -18.84 -20.79 5.28
N MET A 198 -18.32 -21.72 4.48
CA MET A 198 -17.53 -21.39 3.29
C MET A 198 -18.32 -20.50 2.32
N ASN A 199 -19.58 -20.82 2.06
CA ASN A 199 -20.45 -20.00 1.21
C ASN A 199 -20.68 -18.59 1.79
N LYS A 200 -20.91 -18.47 3.10
CA LYS A 200 -21.04 -17.17 3.78
C LYS A 200 -19.77 -16.34 3.68
N SER A 201 -18.62 -16.96 3.91
CA SER A 201 -17.31 -16.31 3.83
C SER A 201 -16.98 -15.87 2.40
N MET A 202 -17.26 -16.71 1.40
CA MET A 202 -17.13 -16.34 -0.02
C MET A 202 -18.02 -15.14 -0.38
N HIS A 203 -19.28 -15.14 0.05
CA HIS A 203 -20.17 -14.01 -0.17
C HIS A 203 -19.63 -12.72 0.44
N ARG A 204 -19.10 -12.77 1.68
CA ARG A 204 -18.52 -11.58 2.33
C ARG A 204 -17.29 -11.05 1.59
N MET A 205 -16.43 -11.94 1.07
CA MET A 205 -15.29 -11.54 0.23
C MET A 205 -15.75 -10.89 -1.08
N VAL A 206 -16.79 -11.42 -1.73
CA VAL A 206 -17.36 -10.81 -2.95
C VAL A 206 -17.89 -9.40 -2.66
N VAL A 207 -18.65 -9.22 -1.59
CA VAL A 207 -19.16 -7.90 -1.18
C VAL A 207 -18.00 -6.93 -0.93
N ALA A 208 -16.97 -7.36 -0.19
CA ALA A 208 -15.80 -6.53 0.10
C ALA A 208 -15.05 -6.09 -1.17
N ASN A 209 -14.91 -6.97 -2.16
CA ASN A 209 -14.30 -6.64 -3.45
C ASN A 209 -15.13 -5.61 -4.23
N LEU A 210 -16.46 -5.73 -4.22
CA LEU A 210 -17.35 -4.76 -4.87
C LEU A 210 -17.34 -3.41 -4.15
N ASP A 211 -17.26 -3.40 -2.81
CA ASP A 211 -17.09 -2.19 -2.00
C ASP A 211 -15.76 -1.49 -2.33
N ALA A 212 -14.66 -2.27 -2.40
CA ALA A 212 -13.34 -1.75 -2.77
C ALA A 212 -13.36 -1.15 -4.19
N MET A 213 -13.93 -1.86 -5.16
CA MET A 213 -14.10 -1.35 -6.53
C MET A 213 -14.91 -0.04 -6.56
N ALA A 214 -16.05 0.01 -5.87
CA ALA A 214 -16.88 1.21 -5.82
C ALA A 214 -16.14 2.40 -5.21
N SER A 215 -15.37 2.17 -4.13
CA SER A 215 -14.58 3.22 -3.47
C SER A 215 -13.44 3.79 -4.33
N CYS A 216 -13.04 3.07 -5.38
CA CYS A 216 -12.03 3.51 -6.35
C CYS A 216 -12.63 4.32 -7.50
N VAL A 217 -13.95 4.39 -7.62
CA VAL A 217 -14.61 5.25 -8.59
C VAL A 217 -14.59 6.68 -8.07
N ILE A 218 -13.89 7.56 -8.80
CA ILE A 218 -13.85 9.00 -8.51
C ILE A 218 -15.17 9.63 -8.95
N ARG A 219 -15.63 9.28 -10.16
CA ARG A 219 -16.87 9.79 -10.76
C ARG A 219 -17.33 8.93 -11.92
N ILE A 220 -18.61 9.01 -12.24
CA ILE A 220 -19.21 8.42 -13.45
C ILE A 220 -19.84 9.55 -14.27
N ILE A 221 -19.46 9.64 -15.54
CA ILE A 221 -20.06 10.56 -16.51
C ILE A 221 -21.11 9.81 -17.31
N VAL A 222 -22.34 10.32 -17.26
CA VAL A 222 -23.48 9.89 -18.06
C VAL A 222 -24.07 11.07 -18.84
N LYS A 223 -25.03 10.81 -19.74
CA LYS A 223 -25.71 11.87 -20.51
C LYS A 223 -26.35 12.94 -19.63
N GLU A 224 -26.91 12.53 -18.50
CA GLU A 224 -27.63 13.38 -17.56
C GLU A 224 -26.71 14.21 -16.66
N GLY A 225 -25.40 13.91 -16.62
CA GLY A 225 -24.41 14.64 -15.84
C GLY A 225 -23.34 13.75 -15.20
N GLU A 226 -22.71 14.29 -14.16
CA GLU A 226 -21.67 13.64 -13.38
C GLU A 226 -22.23 13.09 -12.06
N VAL A 227 -21.90 11.84 -11.74
CA VAL A 227 -22.25 11.17 -10.49
C VAL A 227 -20.99 10.95 -9.66
N THR A 228 -20.92 11.58 -8.49
CA THR A 228 -19.86 11.43 -7.48
C THR A 228 -20.37 10.86 -6.15
N ASP A 229 -21.69 10.72 -6.00
CA ASP A 229 -22.28 10.15 -4.78
C ASP A 229 -21.92 8.67 -4.62
N HIS A 230 -21.22 8.35 -3.53
CA HIS A 230 -20.72 7.01 -3.25
C HIS A 230 -21.84 5.97 -3.16
N THR A 231 -23.01 6.33 -2.62
CA THR A 231 -24.15 5.39 -2.50
C THR A 231 -24.69 4.99 -3.88
N SER A 232 -24.83 5.96 -4.77
CA SER A 232 -25.27 5.77 -6.15
C SER A 232 -24.25 4.97 -6.95
N ILE A 233 -22.96 5.27 -6.82
CA ILE A 233 -21.86 4.53 -7.43
C ILE A 233 -21.86 3.08 -6.96
N ARG A 234 -21.99 2.83 -5.64
CA ARG A 234 -22.00 1.48 -5.10
C ARG A 234 -23.15 0.66 -5.65
N ARG A 235 -24.35 1.24 -5.72
CA ARG A 235 -25.53 0.63 -6.32
C ARG A 235 -25.33 0.35 -7.81
N PHE A 236 -24.68 1.25 -8.54
CA PHE A 236 -24.31 1.02 -9.93
C PHE A 236 -23.43 -0.23 -10.04
N ILE A 237 -22.34 -0.31 -9.27
CA ILE A 237 -21.43 -1.48 -9.27
C ILE A 237 -22.15 -2.81 -8.96
N ASP A 238 -23.16 -2.80 -8.06
CA ASP A 238 -23.97 -4.00 -7.76
C ASP A 238 -24.84 -4.49 -8.92
N ASN A 239 -25.26 -3.59 -9.81
CA ASN A 239 -26.33 -3.85 -10.78
C ASN A 239 -25.86 -3.80 -12.23
N VAL A 240 -24.57 -3.57 -12.50
CA VAL A 240 -24.02 -3.59 -13.85
C VAL A 240 -23.79 -5.01 -14.36
N SER A 241 -23.68 -5.14 -15.68
CA SER A 241 -23.37 -6.41 -16.31
C SER A 241 -21.98 -6.92 -15.90
N LYS A 242 -21.81 -8.26 -15.87
CA LYS A 242 -20.50 -8.90 -15.67
C LYS A 242 -19.41 -8.31 -16.58
N SER A 243 -19.73 -8.08 -17.86
CA SER A 243 -18.75 -7.51 -18.80
C SER A 243 -18.27 -6.11 -18.39
N TRP A 244 -19.12 -5.31 -17.76
CA TRP A 244 -18.72 -3.99 -17.25
C TRP A 244 -17.86 -4.13 -15.99
N THR A 245 -18.24 -5.01 -15.06
CA THR A 245 -17.41 -5.34 -13.90
C THR A 245 -16.03 -5.84 -14.31
N ASP A 246 -15.95 -6.75 -15.29
CA ASP A 246 -14.69 -7.29 -15.80
C ASP A 246 -13.81 -6.17 -16.40
N LYS A 247 -14.38 -5.21 -17.12
CA LYS A 247 -13.66 -4.03 -17.65
C LYS A 247 -13.11 -3.14 -16.53
N LEU A 248 -13.92 -2.87 -15.50
CA LEU A 248 -13.51 -2.06 -14.36
C LEU A 248 -12.40 -2.76 -13.57
N GLN A 249 -12.55 -4.06 -13.30
CA GLN A 249 -11.54 -4.88 -12.63
C GLN A 249 -10.23 -4.90 -13.41
N ALA A 250 -10.27 -5.15 -14.72
CA ALA A 250 -9.07 -5.14 -15.55
C ALA A 250 -8.35 -3.79 -15.52
N LYS A 251 -9.10 -2.68 -15.47
CA LYS A 251 -8.47 -1.36 -15.32
C LYS A 251 -7.87 -1.19 -13.93
N LEU A 252 -8.55 -1.60 -12.86
CA LEU A 252 -7.97 -1.54 -11.51
C LEU A 252 -6.70 -2.39 -11.41
N ASP A 253 -6.68 -3.59 -11.99
CA ASP A 253 -5.49 -4.45 -12.01
C ASP A 253 -4.32 -3.77 -12.76
N GLU A 254 -4.61 -3.12 -13.90
CA GLU A 254 -3.63 -2.31 -14.63
C GLU A 254 -3.07 -1.19 -13.76
N LEU A 255 -3.93 -0.40 -13.11
CA LEU A 255 -3.54 0.75 -12.29
C LEU A 255 -2.73 0.35 -11.06
N ASN A 256 -3.14 -0.73 -10.39
CA ASN A 256 -2.46 -1.23 -9.20
C ASN A 256 -1.15 -1.95 -9.53
N GLY A 257 -0.95 -2.35 -10.80
CA GLY A 257 0.33 -2.85 -11.31
C GLY A 257 1.30 -1.76 -11.74
N LEU A 258 0.91 -0.48 -11.73
CA LEU A 258 1.81 0.65 -12.00
C LEU A 258 2.68 0.97 -10.78
N GLY A 259 3.77 1.71 -11.01
CA GLY A 259 4.71 2.14 -9.98
C GLY A 259 6.14 1.72 -10.30
N MET A 260 6.86 1.27 -9.27
CA MET A 260 8.25 0.78 -9.35
C MET A 260 8.32 -0.68 -9.83
N ASP A 261 9.36 -1.03 -10.59
CA ASP A 261 9.65 -2.42 -10.94
C ASP A 261 10.20 -3.14 -9.71
N LYS A 262 9.38 -4.00 -9.12
CA LYS A 262 9.71 -4.77 -7.90
C LYS A 262 10.54 -6.01 -8.19
N THR A 263 10.89 -6.28 -9.45
CA THR A 263 11.59 -7.50 -9.84
C THR A 263 13.03 -7.23 -10.23
N TYR A 264 13.92 -8.17 -9.93
CA TYR A 264 15.35 -8.08 -10.29
C TYR A 264 15.80 -9.34 -11.02
N ASP A 265 16.84 -9.24 -11.85
CA ASP A 265 17.35 -10.40 -12.56
C ASP A 265 18.15 -11.32 -11.63
N MET A 266 17.83 -12.61 -11.64
CA MET A 266 18.52 -13.62 -10.87
C MET A 266 18.99 -14.79 -11.74
N LYS A 267 20.15 -15.35 -11.40
CA LYS A 267 20.68 -16.58 -12.00
C LYS A 267 21.08 -17.55 -10.88
N CYS A 268 20.59 -18.79 -10.96
CA CYS A 268 20.83 -19.79 -9.94
C CYS A 268 22.29 -20.21 -9.95
N ALA A 269 22.94 -20.18 -8.79
CA ALA A 269 24.33 -20.61 -8.64
C ALA A 269 24.53 -22.10 -8.97
N LYS A 270 23.51 -22.94 -8.74
CA LYS A 270 23.58 -24.40 -8.94
C LYS A 270 23.24 -24.85 -10.36
N CYS A 271 22.06 -24.46 -10.87
CA CYS A 271 21.54 -24.98 -12.15
C CYS A 271 21.58 -23.97 -13.31
N GLY A 272 22.04 -22.74 -13.07
CA GLY A 272 22.13 -21.69 -14.09
C GLY A 272 20.80 -21.14 -14.61
N HIS A 273 19.66 -21.62 -14.08
CA HIS A 273 18.33 -21.11 -14.42
C HIS A 273 18.24 -19.61 -14.10
N LYS A 274 17.66 -18.84 -15.03
CA LYS A 274 17.43 -17.41 -14.89
C LYS A 274 15.95 -17.16 -14.62
N TRP A 275 15.65 -16.29 -13.67
CA TRP A 275 14.29 -15.85 -13.35
C TRP A 275 14.33 -14.43 -12.77
N ARG A 276 13.16 -13.81 -12.62
CA ARG A 276 13.01 -12.49 -12.01
C ARG A 276 12.18 -12.61 -10.73
N PRO A 277 12.79 -12.86 -9.56
CA PRO A 277 12.07 -12.82 -8.29
C PRO A 277 11.53 -11.42 -8.03
N GLU A 278 10.41 -11.36 -7.30
CA GLU A 278 9.80 -10.12 -6.80
C GLU A 278 10.31 -9.82 -5.40
N ILE A 279 10.55 -8.54 -5.11
CA ILE A 279 10.84 -8.04 -3.77
C ILE A 279 9.50 -7.91 -3.03
N GLU A 280 9.33 -8.65 -1.94
CA GLU A 280 8.10 -8.58 -1.15
C GLU A 280 8.14 -7.38 -0.19
N PHE A 281 7.23 -6.41 -0.39
CA PHE A 281 7.09 -5.20 0.44
C PHE A 281 6.08 -5.38 1.58
N ASN A 282 5.97 -6.59 2.13
CA ASN A 282 5.06 -6.87 3.23
C ASN A 282 5.71 -6.42 4.54
N ALA A 283 5.13 -5.45 5.23
CA ALA A 283 5.74 -4.88 6.43
C ALA A 283 6.03 -5.87 7.58
N THR A 284 5.35 -7.03 7.62
CA THR A 284 5.65 -8.10 8.57
C THR A 284 6.99 -8.80 8.29
N THR A 285 7.46 -8.85 7.04
CA THR A 285 8.68 -9.54 6.62
C THR A 285 9.77 -8.58 6.15
N PHE A 286 9.35 -7.48 5.51
CA PHE A 286 10.21 -6.49 4.88
C PHE A 286 11.13 -5.80 5.87
N PHE A 287 10.67 -5.44 7.07
CA PHE A 287 11.52 -4.79 8.09
C PHE A 287 12.21 -5.77 9.04
N VAL A 288 11.72 -7.01 9.16
CA VAL A 288 12.25 -8.01 10.11
C VAL A 288 13.55 -8.62 9.62
N SER A 289 13.75 -8.78 8.31
CA SER A 289 14.97 -9.33 7.69
C SER A 289 16.22 -8.43 7.83
N ALA A 290 16.08 -7.22 8.37
CA ALA A 290 17.19 -6.28 8.61
C ALA A 290 17.67 -6.25 10.09
N SER A 291 17.03 -7.02 10.98
CA SER A 291 17.34 -7.09 12.42
C SER A 291 18.25 -8.25 12.77
#